data_AF-A0A7Y2IT28-F1
#
_entry.id   AF-A0A7Y2IT28-F1
#
_cell.length_a   1.000
_cell.length_b   1.000
_cell.length_c   1.000
_cell.angle_alpha   90.00
_cell.angle_beta   90.00
_cell.angle_gamma   90.00
#
_symmetry.space_group_name_H-M   'P 1'
#
loop_
_entity.id
_entity.type
_entity.pdbx_description
1 polymer ?
#
loop_
_entity_poly.entity_id
_entity_poly.type
_entity_poly.pdbx_seq_one_letter_code
_entity_poly.pdbx_strand_id
1 'polypeptide(L)'
;ASEGGLAGLLVDGIMGDIYELIQGSSDRWEIRFLFKAWFELWASSYSRLWIDDGNALHMRFGDRVFRYHAKAVGELQKAEVRGGSAADAVPGVIAQIVFIDQTLAEMQLAEAYAAGASPDRIAKAEAALADAYASLADDRPDDAIEHFRTAWREATWGIQRR
;
A
#
# COMPACT_ATOMS: atom_id res chain seq x y z
N ALA A 1 -5.30 -14.06 -16.17
CA ALA A 1 -5.01 -12.78 -16.85
C ALA A 1 -5.68 -11.71 -16.00
N SER A 2 -4.90 -10.86 -15.35
CA SER A 2 -5.37 -9.71 -14.58
C SER A 2 -5.82 -8.63 -15.58
N GLU A 3 -7.13 -8.48 -15.76
CA GLU A 3 -7.67 -7.38 -16.56
C GLU A 3 -7.55 -6.08 -15.75
N GLY A 4 -6.53 -5.28 -16.06
CA GLY A 4 -6.65 -3.84 -16.35
C GLY A 4 -6.95 -2.82 -15.25
N GLY A 5 -6.98 -3.15 -13.96
CA GLY A 5 -7.16 -2.15 -12.89
C GLY A 5 -5.92 -1.34 -12.53
N LEU A 6 -6.11 -0.17 -11.91
CA LEU A 6 -5.05 0.63 -11.28
C LEU A 6 -4.15 -0.23 -10.38
N ALA A 7 -4.75 -1.12 -9.60
CA ALA A 7 -4.03 -2.05 -8.74
C ALA A 7 -3.17 -3.07 -9.50
N GLY A 8 -3.71 -3.65 -10.57
CA GLY A 8 -3.01 -4.67 -11.35
C GLY A 8 -1.79 -4.07 -12.04
N LEU A 9 -1.96 -2.95 -12.74
CA LEU A 9 -0.89 -2.35 -13.52
C LEU A 9 0.22 -1.72 -12.66
N LEU A 10 -0.13 -1.07 -11.55
CA LEU A 10 0.86 -0.43 -10.69
C LEU A 10 1.60 -1.47 -9.84
N VAL A 11 0.90 -2.45 -9.25
CA VAL A 11 1.55 -3.50 -8.43
C VAL A 11 2.42 -4.40 -9.30
N ASP A 12 1.98 -4.76 -10.52
CA ASP A 12 2.80 -5.57 -11.43
C ASP A 12 4.09 -4.84 -11.84
N GLY A 13 4.04 -3.52 -12.04
CA GLY A 13 5.22 -2.69 -12.31
C GLY A 13 6.22 -2.71 -11.15
N ILE A 14 5.76 -2.44 -9.93
CA ILE A 14 6.60 -2.46 -8.72
C ILE A 14 7.19 -3.85 -8.49
N MET A 15 6.41 -4.91 -8.72
CA MET A 15 6.91 -6.28 -8.63
C MET A 15 8.00 -6.57 -9.67
N GLY A 16 7.91 -5.98 -10.86
CA GLY A 16 8.96 -5.98 -11.88
C GLY A 16 10.24 -5.32 -11.37
N ASP A 17 10.14 -4.10 -10.83
CA ASP A 17 11.28 -3.36 -10.27
C ASP A 17 11.98 -4.18 -9.16
N ILE A 18 11.22 -4.74 -8.21
CA ILE A 18 11.80 -5.57 -7.15
C ILE A 18 12.46 -6.84 -7.73
N TYR A 19 11.89 -7.44 -8.77
CA TYR A 19 12.49 -8.60 -9.42
C TYR A 19 13.83 -8.27 -10.08
N GLU A 20 13.96 -7.10 -10.71
CA GLU A 20 15.25 -6.63 -11.25
C GLU A 20 16.30 -6.45 -10.14
N LEU A 21 15.90 -5.87 -9.00
CA LEU A 21 16.78 -5.75 -7.83
C LEU A 21 17.24 -7.12 -7.30
N ILE A 22 16.35 -8.12 -7.31
CA ILE A 22 16.69 -9.50 -6.94
C ILE A 22 17.75 -10.08 -7.89
N GLN A 23 17.59 -9.89 -9.20
CA GLN A 23 18.55 -10.40 -10.19
C GLN A 23 19.91 -9.69 -10.14
N GLY A 24 19.91 -8.40 -9.77
CA GLY A 24 21.13 -7.59 -9.66
C GLY A 24 21.92 -7.83 -8.37
N SER A 25 21.29 -8.37 -7.32
CA SER A 25 21.93 -8.60 -6.04
C SER A 25 22.74 -9.91 -6.00
N SER A 26 23.88 -9.87 -5.32
CA SER A 26 24.65 -11.07 -4.94
C SER A 26 24.62 -11.36 -3.43
N ASP A 27 24.00 -10.48 -2.63
CA ASP A 27 23.90 -10.66 -1.19
C ASP A 27 22.65 -11.48 -0.82
N ARG A 28 22.86 -12.66 -0.23
CA ARG A 28 21.76 -13.58 0.11
C ARG A 28 20.71 -12.99 1.06
N TRP A 29 21.08 -12.03 1.90
CA TRP A 29 20.17 -11.40 2.86
C TRP A 29 19.37 -10.29 2.19
N GLU A 30 20.01 -9.47 1.36
CA GLU A 30 19.32 -8.50 0.49
C GLU A 30 18.30 -9.22 -0.41
N ILE A 31 18.71 -10.28 -1.11
CA ILE A 31 17.82 -11.12 -1.93
C ILE A 31 16.65 -11.64 -1.10
N ARG A 32 16.90 -12.11 0.13
CA ARG A 32 15.84 -12.62 1.02
C ARG A 32 14.82 -11.54 1.38
N PHE A 33 15.27 -10.31 1.66
CA PHE A 33 14.38 -9.21 1.99
C PHE A 33 13.58 -8.75 0.76
N LEU A 34 14.23 -8.57 -0.38
CA LEU A 34 13.58 -8.22 -1.64
C LEU A 34 12.55 -9.28 -2.07
N PHE A 35 12.89 -10.57 -1.97
CA PHE A 35 11.96 -11.65 -2.31
C PHE A 35 10.72 -11.68 -1.41
N LYS A 36 10.87 -11.39 -0.12
CA LYS A 36 9.71 -11.27 0.78
C LYS A 36 8.86 -10.05 0.44
N ALA A 37 9.48 -8.90 0.14
CA ALA A 37 8.73 -7.71 -0.29
C ALA A 37 7.92 -8.01 -1.56
N TRP A 38 8.55 -8.65 -2.55
CA TRP A 38 7.89 -9.14 -3.76
C TRP A 38 6.71 -10.07 -3.45
N PHE A 39 6.89 -11.02 -2.51
CA PHE A 39 5.84 -11.96 -2.13
C PHE A 39 4.64 -11.27 -1.45
N GLU A 40 4.90 -10.28 -0.58
CA GLU A 40 3.82 -9.52 0.06
C GLU A 40 3.03 -8.70 -0.98
N LEU A 41 3.70 -8.06 -1.97
CA LEU A 41 3.00 -7.40 -3.08
C LEU A 41 2.20 -8.38 -3.95
N TRP A 42 2.75 -9.56 -4.25
CA TRP A 42 1.99 -10.60 -4.93
C TRP A 42 0.75 -11.03 -4.14
N ALA A 43 0.84 -11.13 -2.81
CA ALA A 43 -0.31 -11.45 -1.98
C ALA A 43 -1.35 -10.31 -1.93
N SER A 44 -0.93 -9.05 -2.14
CA SER A 44 -1.83 -7.91 -2.22
C SER A 44 -2.62 -7.87 -3.54
N SER A 45 -2.14 -8.50 -4.61
CA SER A 45 -2.83 -8.55 -5.90
C SER A 45 -3.94 -9.61 -6.01
N TYR A 46 -4.19 -10.41 -4.97
CA TYR A 46 -5.25 -11.42 -5.00
C TYR A 46 -6.63 -10.80 -5.29
N SER A 47 -7.28 -11.28 -6.35
CA SER A 47 -8.56 -10.74 -6.85
C SER A 47 -9.65 -10.58 -5.79
N ARG A 48 -9.72 -11.46 -4.78
CA ARG A 48 -10.67 -11.37 -3.66
C ARG A 48 -10.53 -10.12 -2.78
N LEU A 49 -9.43 -9.38 -2.91
CA LEU A 49 -9.15 -8.15 -2.17
C LEU A 49 -9.65 -6.90 -2.93
N TRP A 50 -9.93 -7.05 -4.22
CA TRP A 50 -10.26 -5.99 -5.15
C TRP A 50 -11.66 -6.18 -5.73
N ILE A 51 -12.26 -5.09 -6.18
CA ILE A 51 -13.52 -5.03 -6.95
C ILE A 51 -13.36 -4.04 -8.11
N ASP A 52 -14.38 -3.92 -8.95
CA ASP A 52 -14.44 -2.97 -10.07
C ASP A 52 -13.18 -3.02 -10.95
N ASP A 53 -12.86 -4.24 -11.38
CA ASP A 53 -11.69 -4.58 -12.19
C ASP A 53 -10.36 -4.11 -11.60
N GLY A 54 -10.26 -3.99 -10.26
CA GLY A 54 -9.02 -3.58 -9.59
C GLY A 54 -8.90 -2.07 -9.35
N ASN A 55 -9.98 -1.31 -9.46
CA ASN A 55 -10.00 0.13 -9.19
C ASN A 55 -10.53 0.48 -7.80
N ALA A 56 -11.15 -0.47 -7.10
CA ALA A 56 -11.60 -0.29 -5.74
C ALA A 56 -11.31 -1.54 -4.88
N LEU A 57 -11.28 -1.34 -3.56
CA LEU A 57 -10.98 -2.39 -2.60
C LEU A 57 -12.25 -3.05 -2.08
N HIS A 58 -12.21 -4.36 -1.94
CA HIS A 58 -13.33 -5.11 -1.39
C HIS A 58 -13.54 -4.76 0.08
N MET A 59 -14.63 -4.12 0.42
CA MET A 59 -14.98 -3.65 1.78
C MET A 59 -14.62 -4.57 2.97
N ARG A 60 -14.84 -5.89 2.88
CA ARG A 60 -14.54 -6.83 3.97
C ARG A 60 -13.07 -7.26 4.08
N PHE A 61 -12.33 -7.20 2.97
CA PHE A 61 -11.02 -7.85 2.84
C PHE A 61 -9.93 -6.93 2.33
N GLY A 62 -10.29 -5.79 1.73
CA GLY A 62 -9.41 -4.83 1.08
C GLY A 62 -8.44 -4.17 2.05
N ASP A 63 -8.77 -4.09 3.35
CA ASP A 63 -7.84 -3.63 4.38
C ASP A 63 -6.56 -4.49 4.47
N ARG A 64 -6.57 -5.70 3.90
CA ARG A 64 -5.39 -6.57 3.82
C ARG A 64 -4.36 -6.07 2.82
N VAL A 65 -4.76 -5.34 1.77
CA VAL A 65 -3.83 -4.79 0.78
C VAL A 65 -2.79 -3.90 1.46
N PHE A 66 -3.25 -2.93 2.25
CA PHE A 66 -2.39 -2.09 3.07
C PHE A 66 -1.48 -2.90 4.01
N ARG A 67 -1.99 -3.95 4.67
CA ARG A 67 -1.14 -4.77 5.56
C ARG A 67 -0.02 -5.49 4.81
N TYR A 68 -0.30 -5.93 3.58
CA TYR A 68 0.72 -6.52 2.72
C TYR A 68 1.73 -5.48 2.26
N HIS A 69 1.27 -4.29 1.87
CA HIS A 69 2.13 -3.18 1.48
C HIS A 69 3.02 -2.69 2.63
N ALA A 70 2.49 -2.52 3.84
CA ALA A 70 3.28 -2.17 5.03
C ALA A 70 4.38 -3.20 5.32
N LYS A 71 4.07 -4.49 5.19
CA LYS A 71 5.08 -5.55 5.33
C LYS A 71 6.11 -5.51 4.21
N ALA A 72 5.70 -5.24 2.97
CA ALA A 72 6.60 -5.11 1.84
C ALA A 72 7.59 -3.96 2.08
N VAL A 73 7.09 -2.79 2.49
CA VAL A 73 7.91 -1.63 2.89
C VAL A 73 8.86 -2.00 4.03
N GLY A 74 8.38 -2.67 5.07
CA GLY A 74 9.24 -3.10 6.19
C GLY A 74 10.34 -4.09 5.78
N GLU A 75 10.13 -4.94 4.77
CA GLU A 75 11.21 -5.78 4.23
C GLU A 75 12.13 -4.98 3.28
N LEU A 76 11.62 -4.03 2.51
CA LEU A 76 12.42 -3.13 1.69
C LEU A 76 13.37 -2.28 2.54
N GLN A 77 12.90 -1.67 3.62
CA GLN A 77 13.76 -0.91 4.55
C GLN A 77 14.89 -1.77 5.14
N LYS A 78 14.64 -3.07 5.38
CA LYS A 78 15.70 -4.00 5.80
C LYS A 78 16.73 -4.24 4.69
N ALA A 79 16.30 -4.29 3.43
CA ALA A 79 17.20 -4.38 2.28
C ALA A 79 18.02 -3.10 2.11
N GLU A 80 17.43 -1.94 2.30
CA GLU A 80 18.12 -0.64 2.28
C GLU A 80 19.19 -0.56 3.38
N VAL A 81 18.82 -0.82 4.64
CA VAL A 81 19.76 -0.81 5.79
C VAL A 81 20.88 -1.84 5.63
N ARG A 82 20.64 -2.94 4.91
CA ARG A 82 21.69 -3.93 4.61
C ARG A 82 22.84 -3.32 3.80
N GLY A 83 22.57 -2.27 3.01
CA GLY A 83 23.57 -1.52 2.24
C GLY A 83 24.14 -2.28 1.04
N GLY A 84 23.33 -3.13 0.40
CA GLY A 84 23.72 -3.87 -0.79
C GLY A 84 23.54 -3.08 -2.09
N SER A 85 23.62 -3.75 -3.23
CA SER A 85 23.54 -3.11 -4.55
C SER A 85 22.16 -2.52 -4.86
N ALA A 86 21.12 -2.93 -4.14
CA ALA A 86 19.76 -2.41 -4.33
C ALA A 86 19.46 -1.19 -3.44
N ALA A 87 20.33 -0.84 -2.48
CA ALA A 87 20.03 0.15 -1.44
C ALA A 87 19.59 1.51 -2.02
N ASP A 88 20.25 2.01 -3.07
CA ASP A 88 19.92 3.30 -3.69
C ASP A 88 18.58 3.31 -4.43
N ALA A 89 18.11 2.14 -4.89
CA ALA A 89 16.85 2.01 -5.62
C ALA A 89 15.64 1.77 -4.71
N VAL A 90 15.86 1.20 -3.52
CA VAL A 90 14.80 0.84 -2.58
C VAL A 90 13.88 2.00 -2.19
N PRO A 91 14.38 3.22 -1.86
CA PRO A 91 13.51 4.34 -1.51
C PRO A 91 12.49 4.69 -2.61
N GLY A 92 12.90 4.57 -3.88
CA GLY A 92 12.01 4.79 -5.02
C GLY A 92 10.86 3.79 -5.07
N VAL A 93 11.16 2.51 -4.80
CA VAL A 93 10.16 1.43 -4.72
C VAL A 93 9.20 1.67 -3.54
N ILE A 94 9.72 2.04 -2.37
CA ILE A 94 8.90 2.36 -1.19
C ILE A 94 7.93 3.51 -1.50
N ALA A 95 8.42 4.59 -2.12
CA ALA A 95 7.60 5.75 -2.47
C ALA A 95 6.43 5.37 -3.41
N GLN A 96 6.65 4.47 -4.37
CA GLN A 96 5.60 3.98 -5.26
C GLN A 96 4.51 3.20 -4.49
N ILE A 97 4.90 2.34 -3.56
CA ILE A 97 3.96 1.57 -2.72
C ILE A 97 3.12 2.51 -1.86
N VAL A 98 3.77 3.46 -1.18
CA VAL A 98 3.10 4.47 -0.35
C VAL A 98 2.10 5.29 -1.16
N PHE A 99 2.49 5.70 -2.37
CA PHE A 99 1.62 6.48 -3.26
C PHE A 99 0.33 5.73 -3.63
N ILE A 100 0.40 4.41 -3.85
CA ILE A 100 -0.79 3.58 -4.09
C ILE A 100 -1.72 3.62 -2.88
N ASP A 101 -1.19 3.39 -1.68
CA ASP A 101 -2.01 3.33 -0.46
C ASP A 101 -2.62 4.69 -0.10
N GLN A 102 -1.87 5.77 -0.28
CA GLN A 102 -2.39 7.13 -0.19
C GLN A 102 -3.56 7.32 -1.15
N THR A 103 -3.37 7.00 -2.43
CA THR A 103 -4.38 7.18 -3.47
C THR A 103 -5.67 6.40 -3.15
N LEU A 104 -5.54 5.15 -2.69
CA LEU A 104 -6.69 4.31 -2.32
C LEU A 104 -7.47 4.89 -1.13
N ALA A 105 -6.76 5.40 -0.12
CA ALA A 105 -7.39 6.01 1.04
C ALA A 105 -8.11 7.32 0.70
N GLU A 106 -7.46 8.19 -0.09
CA GLU A 106 -8.04 9.46 -0.53
C GLU A 106 -9.25 9.28 -1.44
N MET A 107 -9.18 8.36 -2.40
CA MET A 107 -10.31 8.00 -3.27
C MET A 107 -11.50 7.49 -2.46
N GLN A 108 -11.26 6.62 -1.46
CA GLN A 108 -12.32 6.09 -0.62
C GLN A 108 -12.95 7.16 0.27
N LEU A 109 -12.16 8.13 0.76
CA LEU A 109 -12.68 9.27 1.51
C LEU A 109 -13.53 10.18 0.62
N ALA A 110 -13.09 10.47 -0.60
CA ALA A 110 -13.87 11.23 -1.59
C ALA A 110 -15.22 10.55 -1.89
N GLU A 111 -15.22 9.23 -2.07
CA GLU A 111 -16.44 8.44 -2.23
C GLU A 111 -17.34 8.52 -0.99
N ALA A 112 -16.76 8.49 0.22
CA ALA A 112 -17.54 8.63 1.45
C ALA A 112 -18.24 9.99 1.56
N TYR A 113 -17.60 11.09 1.13
CA TYR A 113 -18.27 12.40 1.04
C TYR A 113 -19.41 12.37 0.03
N ALA A 114 -19.17 11.87 -1.18
CA ALA A 114 -20.16 11.82 -2.25
C ALA A 114 -21.38 10.96 -1.85
N ALA A 115 -21.12 9.85 -1.16
CA ALA A 115 -22.14 8.96 -0.63
C ALA A 115 -22.83 9.51 0.63
N GLY A 116 -22.47 10.69 1.15
CA GLY A 116 -23.04 11.28 2.36
C GLY A 116 -22.86 10.39 3.59
N ALA A 117 -21.65 9.89 3.81
CA ALA A 117 -21.28 9.09 4.96
C ALA A 117 -21.45 9.85 6.29
N SER A 118 -21.42 9.10 7.40
CA SER A 118 -21.48 9.67 8.76
C SER A 118 -20.39 10.73 9.00
N PRO A 119 -20.72 11.95 9.47
CA PRO A 119 -19.73 12.99 9.76
C PRO A 119 -18.63 12.55 10.74
N ASP A 120 -18.99 11.79 11.78
CA ASP A 120 -18.03 11.27 12.76
C ASP A 120 -17.00 10.30 12.14
N ARG A 121 -17.41 9.54 11.11
CA ARG A 121 -16.52 8.61 10.41
C ARG A 121 -15.62 9.35 9.42
N ILE A 122 -16.17 10.34 8.72
CA ILE A 122 -15.40 11.23 7.86
C ILE A 122 -14.29 11.92 8.67
N ALA A 123 -14.61 12.52 9.81
CA ALA A 123 -13.63 13.18 10.66
C ALA A 123 -12.51 12.24 11.14
N LYS A 124 -12.83 10.99 11.45
CA LYS A 124 -11.81 9.97 11.80
C LYS A 124 -10.94 9.57 10.62
N ALA A 125 -11.51 9.51 9.42
CA ALA A 125 -10.75 9.22 8.21
C ALA A 125 -9.78 10.37 7.88
N GLU A 126 -10.22 11.62 7.97
CA GLU A 126 -9.38 12.81 7.80
C GLU A 126 -8.24 12.86 8.83
N ALA A 127 -8.53 12.59 10.11
CA ALA A 127 -7.51 12.54 11.15
C ALA A 127 -6.46 11.46 10.86
N ALA A 128 -6.89 10.27 10.41
CA ALA A 128 -5.96 9.21 10.04
C ALA A 128 -5.10 9.59 8.81
N LEU A 129 -5.62 10.33 7.82
CA LEU A 129 -4.79 10.87 6.74
C LEU A 129 -3.75 11.87 7.26
N ALA A 130 -4.13 12.75 8.18
CA ALA A 130 -3.19 13.68 8.79
C ALA A 130 -2.05 12.95 9.53
N ASP A 131 -2.36 11.89 10.28
CA ASP A 131 -1.37 11.04 10.94
C ASP A 131 -0.48 10.28 9.94
N ALA A 132 -1.03 9.86 8.79
CA ALA A 132 -0.26 9.24 7.71
C ALA A 132 0.79 10.22 7.17
N TYR A 133 0.39 11.46 6.89
CA TYR A 133 1.31 12.50 6.42
C TYR A 133 2.37 12.87 7.45
N ALA A 134 2.02 12.90 8.74
CA ALA A 134 2.99 13.10 9.80
C ALA A 134 4.02 11.95 9.84
N SER A 135 3.57 10.70 9.68
CA SER A 135 4.47 9.53 9.63
C SER A 135 5.40 9.57 8.41
N LEU A 136 4.92 10.02 7.24
CA LEU A 136 5.79 10.24 6.08
C LEU A 136 6.83 11.33 6.32
N ALA A 137 6.47 12.42 7.00
CA ALA A 137 7.42 13.48 7.36
C ALA A 137 8.51 13.01 8.34
N ASP A 138 8.19 12.00 9.16
CA ASP A 138 9.11 11.37 10.09
C ASP A 138 9.91 10.19 9.49
N ASP A 139 9.84 9.98 8.17
CA ASP A 139 10.48 8.85 7.46
C ASP A 139 10.03 7.46 7.96
N ARG A 140 8.73 7.34 8.29
CA ARG A 140 8.07 6.11 8.73
C ARG A 140 6.98 5.67 7.74
N PRO A 141 7.36 5.20 6.54
CA PRO A 141 6.43 4.84 5.48
C PRO A 141 5.54 3.63 5.81
N ASP A 142 6.00 2.68 6.62
CA ASP A 142 5.20 1.55 7.09
C ASP A 142 4.09 1.99 8.06
N ASP A 143 4.41 2.87 9.01
CA ASP A 143 3.43 3.51 9.89
C ASP A 143 2.40 4.33 9.08
N ALA A 144 2.87 5.08 8.07
CA ALA A 144 2.00 5.86 7.19
C ALA A 144 0.96 4.98 6.47
N ILE A 145 1.37 3.80 5.98
CA ILE A 145 0.46 2.84 5.33
C ILE A 145 -0.62 2.34 6.31
N GLU A 146 -0.30 2.09 7.58
CA GLU A 146 -1.29 1.70 8.58
C GLU A 146 -2.28 2.84 8.91
N HIS A 147 -1.83 4.09 8.82
CA HIS A 147 -2.70 5.25 8.90
C HIS A 147 -3.59 5.42 7.66
N PHE A 148 -3.07 5.25 6.43
CA PHE A 148 -3.87 5.21 5.21
C PHE A 148 -4.92 4.10 5.24
N ARG A 149 -4.56 2.92 5.72
CA ARG A 149 -5.48 1.80 5.95
C ARG A 149 -6.61 2.18 6.89
N THR A 150 -6.29 2.91 7.96
CA THR A 150 -7.29 3.37 8.93
C THR A 150 -8.23 4.38 8.30
N ALA A 151 -7.70 5.33 7.52
CA ALA A 151 -8.50 6.30 6.78
C ALA A 151 -9.47 5.61 5.81
N TRP A 152 -8.97 4.69 4.99
CA TRP A 152 -9.78 3.88 4.08
C TRP A 152 -10.91 3.15 4.83
N ARG A 153 -10.59 2.46 5.92
CA ARG A 153 -11.56 1.67 6.70
C ARG A 153 -12.66 2.53 7.32
N GLU A 154 -12.30 3.67 7.89
CA GLU A 154 -13.26 4.60 8.49
C GLU A 154 -14.21 5.18 7.43
N ALA A 155 -13.67 5.59 6.28
CA ALA A 155 -14.44 6.06 5.13
C ALA A 155 -15.41 4.98 4.61
N THR A 156 -14.93 3.75 4.39
CA THR A 156 -15.75 2.61 3.96
C THR A 156 -16.88 2.32 4.96
N TRP A 157 -16.60 2.27 6.27
CA TRP A 157 -17.62 2.04 7.29
C TRP A 157 -18.64 3.18 7.40
N GLY A 158 -18.23 4.41 7.09
CA GLY A 158 -19.12 5.57 7.06
C GLY A 158 -20.24 5.45 6.01
N ILE A 159 -19.97 4.76 4.89
CA ILE A 159 -20.94 4.50 3.82
C ILE A 159 -21.95 3.42 4.24
N GLN A 160 -21.50 2.38 4.94
CA GLN A 160 -22.31 1.18 5.21
C GLN A 160 -23.44 1.33 6.24
N ARG A 161 -23.32 2.27 7.19
CA ARG A 161 -24.22 2.34 8.37
C ARG A 161 -25.45 3.24 8.17
N ARG A 162 -25.99 3.26 6.95
CA ARG A 162 -27.27 3.92 6.68
C ARG A 162 -28.45 3.05 7.10
#